data_AF-A0A9D2G8E0-F1
#
_entry.id   AF-A0A9D2G8E0-F1
#
_cell.length_a   1.000
_cell.length_b   1.000
_cell.length_c   1.000
_cell.angle_alpha   90.00
_cell.angle_beta   90.00
_cell.angle_gamma   90.00
#
_symmetry.space_group_name_H-M   'P 1'
#
loop_
_entity.id
_entity.type
_entity.pdbx_description
1 polymer ?
#
loop_
_entity_poly.entity_id
_entity_poly.type
_entity_poly.pdbx_seq_one_letter_code
_entity_poly.pdbx_strand_id
1 'polypeptide(L)'
;MWEWAAQAVLAAAGLSAGVATAAGLFSFVVELGVVADFADRTHTAEHILFYEDCVALGGIVGNILYVFHIGIPLGTPLLAAFGAFAGIFAGCWAMALAEILNVFPIFMRRAKVVRYLSAFIISMALGKGLGAFLFFFRRW
;
A
#
# COMPACT_ATOMS: atom_id res chain seq x y z
N MET A 1 -33.86 9.39 19.88
CA MET A 1 -32.86 10.47 19.79
C MET A 1 -31.42 9.94 19.86
N TRP A 2 -31.10 9.06 20.81
CA TRP A 2 -29.77 8.43 20.93
C TRP A 2 -29.38 7.57 19.71
N GLU A 3 -30.33 6.86 19.11
CA GLU A 3 -30.08 6.00 17.93
C GLU A 3 -29.65 6.80 16.70
N TRP A 4 -30.28 7.94 16.43
CA TRP A 4 -29.89 8.84 15.34
C TRP A 4 -28.50 9.45 15.55
N ALA A 5 -28.18 9.82 16.80
CA ALA A 5 -26.85 10.30 17.15
C ALA A 5 -25.78 9.21 16.98
N ALA A 6 -26.08 7.97 17.40
CA ALA A 6 -25.18 6.83 17.21
C ALA A 6 -24.97 6.51 15.72
N GLN A 7 -26.03 6.53 14.90
CA GLN A 7 -25.93 6.35 13.45
C GLN A 7 -25.10 7.45 12.78
N ALA A 8 -25.27 8.70 13.19
CA ALA A 8 -24.47 9.81 12.68
C ALA A 8 -22.98 9.66 13.04
N VAL A 9 -22.66 9.24 14.25
CA VAL A 9 -21.28 8.99 14.69
C VAL A 9 -20.67 7.80 13.95
N LEU A 10 -21.42 6.70 13.77
CA LEU A 10 -20.97 5.54 13.01
C LEU A 10 -20.73 5.88 11.53
N ALA A 11 -21.60 6.69 10.93
CA ALA A 11 -21.44 7.17 9.56
C ALA A 11 -20.20 8.09 9.42
N ALA A 12 -20.00 9.01 10.37
CA ALA A 12 -18.81 9.87 10.38
C ALA A 12 -17.52 9.08 10.58
N ALA A 13 -17.51 8.12 11.51
CA ALA A 13 -16.38 7.22 11.74
C ALA A 13 -16.09 6.38 10.48
N GLY A 14 -17.11 5.80 9.86
CA GLY A 14 -16.98 5.03 8.61
C GLY A 14 -16.44 5.86 7.44
N LEU A 15 -16.97 7.07 7.24
CA LEU A 15 -16.49 7.98 6.19
C LEU A 15 -15.05 8.41 6.44
N SER A 16 -14.71 8.79 7.67
CA SER A 16 -13.34 9.23 8.00
C SER A 16 -12.32 8.10 7.82
N ALA A 17 -12.67 6.88 8.25
CA ALA A 17 -11.85 5.69 8.03
C ALA A 17 -11.69 5.39 6.54
N GLY A 18 -12.77 5.48 5.76
CA GLY A 18 -12.72 5.26 4.31
C GLY A 18 -11.87 6.28 3.56
N VAL A 19 -11.98 7.57 3.91
CA VAL A 19 -11.14 8.62 3.33
C VAL A 19 -9.67 8.41 3.71
N ALA A 20 -9.39 8.07 4.97
CA ALA A 20 -8.03 7.82 5.44
C ALA A 20 -7.37 6.63 4.73
N THR A 21 -8.10 5.52 4.56
CA THR A 21 -7.56 4.34 3.86
C THR A 21 -7.39 4.59 2.36
N ALA A 22 -8.34 5.26 1.71
CA ALA A 22 -8.21 5.64 0.31
C ALA A 22 -7.01 6.56 0.09
N ALA A 23 -6.89 7.64 0.86
CA ALA A 23 -5.76 8.58 0.76
C ALA A 23 -4.41 7.87 1.00
N GLY A 24 -4.35 6.97 1.98
CA GLY A 24 -3.14 6.17 2.25
C GLY A 24 -2.77 5.28 1.07
N LEU A 25 -3.74 4.58 0.48
CA LEU A 25 -3.49 3.69 -0.65
C LEU A 25 -3.07 4.48 -1.91
N PHE A 26 -3.71 5.61 -2.21
CA PHE A 26 -3.34 6.46 -3.34
C PHE A 26 -1.96 7.09 -3.16
N SER A 27 -1.67 7.66 -1.99
CA SER A 27 -0.36 8.21 -1.68
C SER A 27 0.73 7.16 -1.87
N PHE A 28 0.49 5.93 -1.42
CA PHE A 28 1.42 4.84 -1.57
C PHE A 28 1.67 4.43 -3.02
N VAL A 29 0.61 4.35 -3.85
CA VAL A 29 0.74 3.99 -5.26
C VAL A 29 1.53 5.04 -6.05
N VAL A 30 1.31 6.32 -5.76
CA VAL A 30 2.06 7.43 -6.38
C VAL A 30 3.51 7.48 -5.88
N GLU A 31 3.73 7.32 -4.57
CA GLU A 31 5.07 7.37 -3.95
C GLU A 31 5.97 6.21 -4.39
N LEU A 32 5.39 5.02 -4.61
CA LEU A 32 6.15 3.90 -5.17
C LEU A 32 6.56 4.12 -6.62
N GLY A 33 6.04 5.12 -7.32
CA GLY A 33 6.54 5.52 -8.64
C GLY A 33 6.06 4.64 -9.80
N VAL A 34 5.23 3.62 -9.58
CA VAL A 34 4.75 2.73 -10.66
C VAL A 34 4.08 3.50 -11.79
N VAL A 35 3.25 4.49 -11.44
CA VAL A 35 2.55 5.33 -12.42
C VAL A 35 3.52 6.21 -13.20
N ALA A 36 4.53 6.77 -12.51
CA ALA A 36 5.56 7.58 -13.13
C ALA A 36 6.43 6.74 -14.08
N ASP A 37 6.79 5.50 -13.71
CA ASP A 37 7.55 4.58 -14.55
C ASP A 37 6.81 4.25 -15.86
N PHE A 38 5.49 4.02 -15.78
CA PHE A 38 4.68 3.79 -16.98
C PHE A 38 4.60 5.04 -17.87
N ALA A 39 4.43 6.22 -17.27
CA ALA A 39 4.37 7.48 -18.01
C ALA A 39 5.72 7.83 -18.66
N ASP A 40 6.84 7.54 -17.99
CA ASP A 40 8.19 7.73 -18.51
C ASP A 40 8.51 6.77 -19.66
N ARG A 41 8.19 5.47 -19.50
CA ARG A 41 8.40 4.45 -20.55
C ARG A 41 7.59 4.70 -21.82
N THR A 42 6.38 5.27 -21.69
CA THR A 42 5.52 5.62 -22.82
C THR A 42 5.83 7.01 -23.39
N HIS A 43 6.87 7.69 -22.87
CA HIS A 43 7.22 9.06 -23.24
C HIS A 43 6.04 10.04 -23.12
N THR A 44 5.12 9.75 -22.19
CA THR A 44 3.87 10.51 -21.98
C THR A 44 3.80 11.02 -20.53
N ALA A 45 4.96 11.43 -19.99
CA ALA A 45 5.07 12.01 -18.64
C ALA A 45 4.21 13.28 -18.45
N GLU A 46 3.87 13.98 -19.55
CA GLU A 46 2.99 15.14 -19.52
C GLU A 46 1.55 14.80 -19.06
N HIS A 47 1.12 13.53 -19.20
CA HIS A 47 -0.24 13.10 -18.86
C HIS A 47 -0.30 12.21 -17.61
N ILE A 48 0.62 12.37 -16.65
CA ILE A 48 0.63 11.59 -15.38
C ILE A 48 -0.72 11.61 -14.66
N LEU A 49 -1.40 12.76 -14.61
CA LEU A 49 -2.71 12.90 -13.97
C LEU A 49 -3.77 11.95 -14.56
N PHE A 50 -3.71 11.70 -15.87
CA PHE A 50 -4.63 10.77 -16.52
C PHE A 50 -4.38 9.31 -16.09
N TYR A 51 -3.12 8.94 -15.86
CA TYR A 51 -2.80 7.62 -15.33
C TYR A 51 -3.25 7.47 -13.87
N GLU A 52 -3.10 8.51 -13.06
CA GLU A 52 -3.61 8.53 -11.68
C GLU A 52 -5.14 8.38 -11.64
N ASP A 53 -5.85 9.09 -12.51
CA ASP A 53 -7.32 8.97 -12.66
C ASP A 53 -7.73 7.56 -13.10
N CYS A 54 -6.97 6.92 -14.00
CA CYS A 54 -7.20 5.53 -14.41
C CYS A 54 -7.04 4.55 -13.25
N VAL A 55 -5.99 4.72 -12.44
CA VAL A 55 -5.77 3.93 -11.21
C VAL A 55 -6.92 4.16 -10.24
N ALA A 56 -7.39 5.40 -10.13
CA ALA A 56 -8.50 5.75 -9.24
C ALA A 56 -9.81 5.07 -9.64
N LEU A 57 -10.15 5.17 -10.93
CA LEU A 57 -11.30 4.49 -11.50
C LEU A 57 -11.20 2.97 -11.33
N GLY A 58 -10.02 2.39 -11.55
CA GLY A 58 -9.77 0.96 -11.32
C GLY A 58 -10.04 0.55 -9.87
N GLY A 59 -9.57 1.34 -8.89
CA GLY A 59 -9.82 1.12 -7.46
C GLY A 59 -11.30 1.24 -7.09
N ILE A 60 -12.01 2.24 -7.63
CA ILE A 60 -13.45 2.42 -7.40
C ILE A 60 -14.24 1.24 -7.96
N VAL A 61 -13.97 0.85 -9.21
CA VAL A 61 -14.64 -0.28 -9.87
C VAL A 61 -14.34 -1.58 -9.13
N GLY A 62 -13.07 -1.83 -8.78
CA GLY A 62 -12.67 -3.02 -8.02
C GLY A 62 -13.34 -3.10 -6.65
N ASN A 63 -13.44 -1.97 -5.93
CA ASN A 63 -14.10 -1.91 -4.63
C ASN A 63 -15.62 -2.18 -4.74
N ILE A 64 -16.29 -1.64 -5.77
CA ILE A 64 -17.71 -1.90 -6.03
C ILE A 64 -17.93 -3.39 -6.32
N LEU A 65 -17.11 -3.99 -7.18
CA LEU A 65 -17.20 -5.43 -7.50
C LEU A 65 -16.96 -6.31 -6.27
N TYR A 66 -16.00 -5.94 -5.42
CA TYR A 66 -15.69 -6.65 -4.19
C TYR A 66 -16.80 -6.55 -3.15
N VAL A 67 -17.27 -5.33 -2.85
CA VAL A 67 -18.28 -5.08 -1.79
C VAL A 67 -19.65 -5.65 -2.15
N PHE A 68 -20.10 -5.47 -3.39
CA PHE A 68 -21.43 -5.92 -3.82
C PHE A 68 -21.45 -7.39 -4.28
N HIS A 69 -20.31 -8.10 -4.23
CA HIS A 69 -20.17 -9.47 -4.72
C HIS A 69 -20.87 -9.68 -6.09
N ILE A 70 -20.69 -8.71 -6.99
CA ILE A 70 -21.34 -8.76 -8.30
C ILE A 70 -20.71 -9.91 -9.08
N GLY A 71 -21.48 -10.99 -9.24
CA GLY A 71 -21.07 -12.13 -10.04
C GLY A 71 -21.02 -11.74 -11.50
N ILE A 72 -19.82 -11.47 -12.02
CA ILE A 72 -19.64 -11.25 -13.46
C ILE A 72 -19.67 -12.63 -14.15
N PRO A 73 -20.62 -12.89 -15.06
CA PRO A 73 -20.74 -14.19 -15.74
C PRO A 73 -19.69 -14.40 -16.84
N LEU A 74 -18.67 -13.54 -16.92
CA LEU A 74 -17.51 -13.74 -17.80
C LEU A 74 -16.55 -14.71 -17.10
N GLY A 75 -16.63 -16.00 -17.46
CA GLY A 75 -15.88 -17.10 -16.83
C GLY A 75 -14.35 -17.08 -17.00
N THR A 76 -13.77 -18.23 -17.36
CA THR A 76 -12.32 -18.50 -17.44
C THR A 76 -11.47 -17.47 -18.21
N PRO A 77 -11.91 -16.90 -19.37
CA PRO A 77 -11.06 -15.96 -20.12
C PRO A 77 -10.89 -14.61 -19.42
N LEU A 78 -11.90 -14.13 -18.68
CA LEU A 78 -11.77 -12.88 -17.93
C LEU A 78 -10.86 -13.06 -16.71
N LEU A 79 -10.95 -14.21 -16.02
CA LEU A 79 -9.99 -14.55 -14.96
C LEU A 79 -8.56 -14.62 -15.48
N ALA A 80 -8.36 -15.23 -16.65
CA ALA A 80 -7.03 -15.31 -17.27
C ALA A 80 -6.49 -13.91 -17.65
N ALA A 81 -7.33 -13.06 -18.26
CA ALA A 81 -6.95 -11.68 -18.58
C ALA A 81 -6.65 -10.87 -17.31
N PHE A 82 -7.53 -10.94 -16.31
CA PHE A 82 -7.33 -10.27 -15.03
C PHE A 82 -6.06 -10.75 -14.32
N GLY A 83 -5.80 -12.05 -14.31
CA GLY A 83 -4.56 -12.63 -13.77
C GLY A 83 -3.31 -12.16 -14.50
N ALA A 84 -3.36 -12.06 -15.83
CA ALA A 84 -2.25 -11.53 -16.62
C ALA A 84 -1.99 -10.04 -16.31
N PHE A 85 -3.04 -9.21 -16.26
CA PHE A 85 -2.90 -7.78 -15.90
C PHE A 85 -2.43 -7.60 -14.46
N ALA A 86 -2.94 -8.38 -13.51
CA ALA A 86 -2.48 -8.37 -12.13
C ALA A 86 -1.00 -8.78 -12.02
N GLY A 87 -0.56 -9.76 -12.81
CA GLY A 87 0.84 -10.17 -12.89
C GLY A 87 1.76 -9.08 -13.43
N ILE A 88 1.35 -8.39 -14.51
CA ILE A 88 2.09 -7.25 -15.07
C ILE A 88 2.19 -6.14 -14.02
N PHE A 89 1.07 -5.79 -13.37
CA PHE A 89 1.03 -4.78 -12.32
C PHE A 89 1.96 -5.14 -11.14
N ALA A 90 1.89 -6.37 -10.64
CA ALA A 90 2.76 -6.84 -9.55
C ALA A 90 4.24 -6.83 -9.95
N GLY A 91 4.56 -7.16 -11.21
CA GLY A 91 5.92 -7.09 -11.75
C GLY A 91 6.47 -5.65 -11.78
N CYS A 92 5.66 -4.70 -12.25
CA CYS A 92 6.02 -3.27 -12.23
C CYS A 92 6.18 -2.75 -10.79
N TRP A 93 5.33 -3.23 -9.86
CA TRP A 93 5.46 -2.89 -8.45
C TRP A 93 6.77 -3.37 -7.84
N ALA A 94 7.17 -4.61 -8.16
CA ALA A 94 8.43 -5.19 -7.71
C ALA A 94 9.65 -4.43 -8.29
N MET A 95 9.57 -3.99 -9.55
CA MET A 95 10.61 -3.18 -10.18
C MET A 95 10.77 -1.81 -9.50
N ALA A 96 9.65 -1.10 -9.28
CA ALA A 96 9.68 0.22 -8.66
C ALA A 96 10.17 0.15 -7.19
N LEU A 97 9.77 -0.91 -6.45
CA LEU A 97 10.33 -1.20 -5.14
C LEU A 97 11.85 -1.45 -5.19
N ALA A 98 12.34 -2.19 -6.19
CA ALA A 98 13.76 -2.44 -6.34
C ALA A 98 14.55 -1.15 -6.60
N GLU A 99 13.99 -0.21 -7.37
CA GLU A 99 14.59 1.09 -7.61
C GLU A 99 14.72 1.91 -6.31
N ILE A 100 13.66 1.97 -5.51
CA ILE A 100 13.66 2.65 -4.20
C ILE A 100 14.66 2.00 -3.24
N LEU A 101 14.72 0.66 -3.21
CA LEU A 101 15.65 -0.09 -2.38
C LEU A 101 17.11 0.15 -2.76
N ASN A 102 17.41 0.43 -4.03
CA ASN A 102 18.75 0.77 -4.48
C ASN A 102 19.18 2.19 -4.02
N VAL A 103 18.21 3.11 -3.87
CA VAL A 103 18.44 4.45 -3.35
C VAL A 103 18.57 4.47 -1.82
N PHE A 104 17.89 3.55 -1.13
CA PHE A 104 17.90 3.42 0.33
C PHE A 104 19.30 3.40 0.98
N PRO A 105 20.29 2.59 0.54
CA PRO A 105 21.62 2.57 1.14
C PRO A 105 22.36 3.92 0.98
N ILE A 106 22.10 4.66 -0.10
CA ILE A 106 22.67 6.00 -0.32
C ILE A 106 22.09 6.97 0.70
N PHE A 107 20.76 6.94 0.91
CA PHE A 107 20.08 7.73 1.92
C PHE A 107 20.61 7.41 3.33
N MET A 108 20.74 6.14 3.69
CA MET A 108 21.26 5.72 5.01
C MET A 108 22.68 6.22 5.27
N ARG A 109 23.55 6.21 4.23
CA ARG A 109 24.91 6.75 4.33
C ARG A 109 24.88 8.27 4.51
N ARG A 110 24.03 8.99 3.78
CA ARG A 110 23.90 10.46 3.85
C ARG A 110 23.29 10.94 5.17
N ALA A 111 22.30 10.23 5.68
CA ALA A 111 21.67 10.50 6.97
C ALA A 111 22.55 10.13 8.17
N LYS A 112 23.78 9.62 7.95
CA LYS A 112 24.70 9.10 8.99
C LYS A 112 24.07 8.05 9.92
N VAL A 113 22.95 7.44 9.52
CA VAL A 113 22.22 6.41 10.28
C VAL A 113 23.12 5.19 10.52
N VAL A 114 24.06 4.93 9.61
CA VAL A 114 25.08 3.88 9.75
C VAL A 114 25.88 3.99 11.06
N ARG A 115 26.08 5.20 11.61
CA ARG A 115 26.76 5.41 12.91
C ARG A 115 25.89 4.98 14.10
N TYR A 116 24.57 5.06 13.98
CA TYR A 116 23.61 4.67 15.01
C TYR A 116 23.07 3.24 14.80
N LEU A 117 23.54 2.54 13.76
CA LEU A 117 23.13 1.16 13.48
C LEU A 117 23.42 0.24 14.68
N SER A 118 24.55 0.43 15.38
CA SER A 118 24.84 -0.33 16.61
C SER A 118 23.82 -0.06 17.72
N ALA A 119 23.40 1.20 17.92
CA ALA A 119 22.35 1.52 18.88
C ALA A 119 21.01 0.89 18.48
N PHE A 120 20.71 0.87 17.19
CA PHE A 120 19.51 0.24 16.64
C PHE A 120 19.52 -1.28 16.86
N ILE A 121 20.64 -1.96 16.57
CA ILE A 121 20.82 -3.40 16.80
C ILE A 121 20.70 -3.73 18.29
N ILE A 122 21.30 -2.93 19.18
CA ILE A 122 21.19 -3.13 20.64
C ILE A 122 19.74 -2.95 21.10
N SER A 123 19.02 -1.94 20.60
CA SER A 123 17.59 -1.76 20.93
C SER A 123 16.72 -2.91 20.45
N MET A 124 17.00 -3.47 19.26
CA MET A 124 16.28 -4.61 18.71
C MET A 124 16.56 -5.89 19.50
N ALA A 125 17.82 -6.10 19.89
CA ALA A 125 18.25 -7.21 20.74
C ALA A 125 17.63 -7.12 22.14
N LEU A 126 17.59 -5.92 22.74
CA LEU A 126 16.91 -5.68 24.01
C LEU A 126 15.39 -5.93 23.89
N GLY A 127 14.75 -5.48 22.82
CA GLY A 127 13.32 -5.72 22.58
C GLY A 127 13.00 -7.22 22.47
N LYS A 128 13.80 -7.97 21.71
CA LYS A 128 13.68 -9.44 21.61
C LYS A 128 13.99 -10.13 22.95
N GLY A 129 15.00 -9.66 23.67
CA GLY A 129 15.38 -10.18 24.99
C GLY A 129 14.28 -9.98 26.03
N LEU A 130 13.71 -8.78 26.11
CA LEU A 130 12.59 -8.47 26.98
C LEU A 130 11.33 -9.26 26.59
N GLY A 131 11.06 -9.42 25.30
CA GLY A 131 9.97 -10.25 24.80
C GLY A 131 10.11 -11.71 25.21
N ALA A 132 11.32 -12.29 25.09
CA ALA A 132 11.60 -13.65 25.52
C ALA A 132 11.52 -13.80 27.06
N PHE A 133 11.98 -12.80 27.81
CA PHE A 133 11.90 -12.79 29.27
C PHE A 133 10.44 -12.72 29.76
N LEU A 134 9.62 -11.86 29.16
CA LEU A 134 8.19 -11.76 29.43
C LEU A 134 7.43 -13.04 29.04
N PHE A 135 7.81 -13.67 27.92
CA PHE A 135 7.27 -14.95 27.49
C PHE A 135 7.53 -16.04 28.55
N PHE A 136 8.77 -16.12 29.05
CA PHE A 136 9.15 -17.08 30.10
C PHE A 136 8.47 -16.79 31.45
N PHE A 137 8.30 -15.51 31.82
CA PHE A 137 7.66 -15.11 33.08
C PHE A 137 6.14 -15.34 33.09
N ARG A 138 5.47 -15.16 31.94
CA ARG A 138 4.01 -15.38 31.81
C ARG A 138 3.62 -16.83 31.52
N ARG A 139 4.59 -17.73 31.34
CA ARG A 139 4.38 -19.19 31.26
C ARG A 139 3.29 -19.59 30.26
N TRP A 140 3.26 -18.91 29.11
CA TRP A 140 2.50 -19.31 27.92
C TRP A 140 3.31 -20.32 27.11
#